data_AF-A0A1V2KZR1-F1
#
_entry.id   AF-A0A1V2KZR1-F1
#
_cell.length_a   1.000
_cell.length_b   1.000
_cell.length_c   1.000
_cell.angle_alpha   90.00
_cell.angle_beta   90.00
_cell.angle_gamma   90.00
#
_symmetry.space_group_name_H-M   'P 1'
#
loop_
_entity.id
_entity.type
_entity.pdbx_description
1 polymer ?
#
loop_
_entity_poly.entity_id
_entity_poly.type
_entity_poly.pdbx_seq_one_letter_code
_entity_poly.pdbx_strand_id
1 'polypeptide(L)'
;MFDHLEWGTFSKKNHITQAIKHMKTQGIINDDVQMHHVVLFDDELRNKDVESMGCLMIHIPSEKYGLTKEIFDKGMQKYKEKLDIWEKVEAVDL
;
A
#
# COMPACT_ATOMS: atom_id res chain seq x y z
N MET A 1 -2.58 15.68 -14.16
CA MET A 1 -3.85 15.84 -13.41
C MET A 1 -4.20 14.46 -12.87
N PHE A 2 -4.24 14.28 -11.56
CA PHE A 2 -4.44 12.99 -10.86
C PHE A 2 -5.94 12.60 -10.79
N ASP A 3 -6.74 13.01 -11.79
CA ASP A 3 -8.21 13.00 -11.69
C ASP A 3 -8.84 11.60 -11.79
N HIS A 4 -8.04 10.56 -12.06
CA HIS A 4 -8.52 9.17 -12.05
C HIS A 4 -8.40 8.49 -10.68
N LEU A 5 -7.99 9.22 -9.64
CA LEU A 5 -7.94 8.74 -8.26
C LEU A 5 -9.14 9.25 -7.46
N GLU A 6 -10.36 9.10 -7.97
CA GLU A 6 -11.57 9.34 -7.17
C GLU A 6 -11.74 8.20 -6.16
N TRP A 7 -11.07 8.30 -5.02
CA TRP A 7 -11.19 7.37 -3.89
C TRP A 7 -12.63 7.46 -3.33
N GLY A 8 -13.54 6.61 -3.80
CA GLY A 8 -14.94 6.60 -3.35
C GLY A 8 -15.90 5.75 -4.19
N THR A 9 -15.61 5.56 -5.47
CA THR A 9 -16.51 4.86 -6.41
C THR A 9 -16.20 3.36 -6.52
N PHE A 10 -15.07 2.89 -5.99
CA PHE A 10 -14.66 1.48 -5.98
C PHE A 10 -13.92 1.09 -4.69
N SER A 11 -13.67 -0.20 -4.46
CA SER A 11 -12.90 -0.66 -3.30
C SER A 11 -11.45 -0.16 -3.35
N LYS A 12 -10.82 0.07 -2.19
CA LYS A 12 -9.41 0.50 -2.10
C LYS A 12 -8.45 -0.44 -2.85
N LYS A 13 -8.78 -1.74 -2.90
CA LYS A 13 -8.08 -2.73 -3.73
C LYS A 13 -8.03 -2.35 -5.20
N ASN A 14 -9.18 -1.97 -5.77
CA ASN A 14 -9.26 -1.61 -7.19
C ASN A 14 -8.49 -0.31 -7.45
N HIS A 15 -8.60 0.67 -6.55
CA HIS A 15 -7.84 1.92 -6.67
C HIS A 15 -6.33 1.69 -6.66
N ILE A 16 -5.81 0.92 -5.71
CA ILE A 16 -4.38 0.60 -5.63
C ILE A 16 -3.92 -0.16 -6.87
N THR A 17 -4.70 -1.15 -7.32
CA THR A 17 -4.38 -1.93 -8.52
C THR A 17 -4.31 -1.06 -9.77
N GLN A 18 -5.29 -0.17 -9.96
CA GLN A 18 -5.29 0.73 -11.11
C GLN A 18 -4.18 1.77 -11.03
N ALA A 19 -3.90 2.29 -9.84
CA ALA A 19 -2.80 3.25 -9.63
C ALA A 19 -1.45 2.64 -10.03
N ILE A 20 -1.13 1.44 -9.54
CA ILE A 20 0.11 0.73 -9.91
C ILE A 20 0.17 0.47 -11.40
N LYS A 21 -0.92 -0.06 -11.99
CA LYS A 21 -0.97 -0.30 -13.44
C LYS A 21 -0.75 0.98 -14.24
N HIS A 22 -1.39 2.08 -13.84
CA HIS A 22 -1.26 3.37 -14.50
C HIS A 22 0.16 3.93 -14.41
N MET A 23 0.78 3.87 -13.22
CA MET A 23 2.15 4.33 -13.01
C MET A 23 3.17 3.51 -13.80
N LYS A 24 2.97 2.19 -13.92
CA LYS A 24 3.78 1.32 -14.81
C LYS A 24 3.63 1.72 -16.27
N THR A 25 2.40 1.87 -16.77
CA THR A 25 2.14 2.30 -18.16
C THR A 25 2.76 3.67 -18.47
N GLN A 26 2.82 4.57 -17.49
CA GLN A 26 3.47 5.88 -17.65
C GLN A 26 5.00 5.85 -17.45
N GLY A 27 5.58 4.68 -17.13
CA GLY A 27 7.02 4.55 -16.85
C GLY A 27 7.48 5.29 -15.59
N ILE A 28 6.56 5.60 -14.67
CA ILE A 28 6.88 6.28 -13.40
C ILE A 28 7.52 5.29 -12.42
N ILE A 29 7.06 4.05 -12.45
CA ILE A 29 7.60 2.94 -11.66
C ILE A 29 7.96 1.79 -12.59
N ASN A 30 8.93 1.00 -12.18
CA ASN A 30 9.39 -0.18 -12.90
C ASN A 30 8.35 -1.31 -12.84
N ASP A 31 8.46 -2.24 -13.80
CA ASP A 31 7.57 -3.41 -13.88
C ASP A 31 7.78 -4.43 -12.75
N ASP A 32 8.94 -4.41 -12.10
CA ASP A 32 9.28 -5.22 -10.92
C ASP A 32 8.53 -4.78 -9.65
N VAL A 33 7.98 -3.56 -9.61
CA VAL A 33 7.18 -3.08 -8.48
C VAL A 33 5.91 -3.91 -8.35
N GLN A 34 5.92 -4.83 -7.40
CA GLN A 34 4.76 -5.64 -6.99
C GLN A 34 3.94 -4.99 -5.86
N MET A 35 2.78 -5.58 -5.53
CA MET A 35 1.89 -5.08 -4.48
C MET A 35 2.49 -5.05 -3.08
N HIS A 36 3.45 -5.94 -2.78
CA HIS A 36 4.17 -5.96 -1.51
C HIS A 36 5.13 -4.77 -1.32
N HIS A 37 5.41 -4.02 -2.40
CA HIS A 37 6.11 -2.73 -2.32
C HIS A 37 5.17 -1.55 -2.00
N VAL A 38 3.88 -1.81 -1.80
CA VAL A 38 2.86 -0.78 -1.54
C VAL A 38 2.43 -0.84 -0.08
N VAL A 39 2.34 0.34 0.55
CA VAL A 39 1.79 0.53 1.89
C VAL A 39 0.63 1.50 1.84
N LEU A 40 -0.50 1.13 2.46
CA LEU A 40 -1.68 1.96 2.62
C LEU A 40 -1.77 2.46 4.06
N PHE A 41 -1.77 3.77 4.26
CA PHE A 41 -2.14 4.40 5.52
C PHE A 41 -3.60 4.85 5.45
N ASP A 42 -4.46 4.32 6.31
CA ASP A 42 -5.91 4.56 6.23
C ASP A 42 -6.54 4.42 7.63
N ASP A 43 -7.52 5.27 7.93
CA ASP A 43 -8.27 5.28 9.19
C ASP A 43 -9.43 4.28 9.20
N GLU A 44 -9.94 3.86 8.04
CA GLU A 44 -10.99 2.85 8.00
C GLU A 44 -10.40 1.43 8.09
N LEU A 45 -10.52 0.78 9.26
CA LEU A 45 -10.11 -0.62 9.46
C LEU A 45 -10.74 -1.61 8.47
N ARG A 46 -11.90 -1.28 7.89
CA ARG A 46 -12.55 -2.09 6.84
C ARG A 46 -11.63 -2.30 5.63
N ASN A 47 -10.75 -1.35 5.34
CA ASN A 47 -9.83 -1.39 4.20
C ASN A 47 -8.62 -2.31 4.45
N LYS A 48 -8.55 -3.01 5.59
CA LYS A 48 -7.53 -4.03 5.87
C LYS A 48 -7.57 -5.18 4.86
N ASP A 49 -8.67 -5.36 4.15
CA ASP A 49 -8.80 -6.38 3.12
C ASP A 49 -7.75 -6.25 2.01
N VAL A 50 -7.15 -5.06 1.78
CA VAL A 50 -6.02 -4.86 0.85
C VAL A 50 -4.79 -5.71 1.19
N GLU A 51 -4.66 -6.19 2.42
CA GLU A 51 -3.58 -7.12 2.79
C GLU A 51 -3.70 -8.45 2.02
N SER A 52 -4.89 -8.84 1.55
CA SER A 52 -5.09 -10.06 0.76
C SER A 52 -4.45 -10.02 -0.63
N MET A 53 -4.11 -8.83 -1.12
CA MET A 53 -3.40 -8.63 -2.40
C MET A 53 -1.92 -8.32 -2.19
N GLY A 54 -1.41 -8.46 -0.96
CA GLY A 54 -0.01 -8.19 -0.61
C GLY A 54 0.29 -6.73 -0.26
N CYS A 55 -0.68 -5.82 -0.26
CA CYS A 55 -0.45 -4.42 0.16
C CYS A 55 -0.55 -4.30 1.68
N LEU A 56 0.48 -3.78 2.34
CA LEU A 56 0.45 -3.63 3.81
C LEU A 56 -0.49 -2.48 4.21
N MET A 57 -1.40 -2.73 5.15
CA MET A 57 -2.21 -1.68 5.75
C MET A 57 -1.62 -1.22 7.10
N ILE A 58 -1.44 0.09 7.24
CA ILE A 58 -1.16 0.77 8.51
C ILE A 58 -2.41 1.56 8.92
N HIS A 59 -3.06 1.11 9.97
CA HIS A 59 -4.26 1.76 10.48
C HIS A 59 -3.91 3.07 11.22
N ILE A 60 -4.60 4.15 10.87
CA ILE A 60 -4.56 5.43 11.58
C ILE A 60 -5.70 5.45 12.62
N PRO A 61 -5.41 5.34 13.93
CA PRO A 61 -6.44 5.12 14.94
C PRO A 61 -7.26 6.36 15.32
N SER A 62 -6.86 7.55 14.87
CA SER A 62 -7.58 8.77 15.19
C SER A 62 -7.80 9.64 13.95
N GLU A 63 -9.04 9.68 13.50
CA GLU A 63 -9.52 10.59 12.44
C GLU A 63 -9.22 12.07 12.77
N LYS A 64 -9.17 12.40 14.07
CA LYS A 64 -8.93 13.76 14.56
C LYS A 64 -7.49 14.26 14.32
N TYR A 65 -6.51 13.36 14.39
CA TYR A 65 -5.09 13.73 14.26
C TYR A 65 -4.46 13.29 12.93
N GLY A 66 -5.10 12.34 12.23
CA GLY A 66 -4.64 11.86 10.93
C GLY A 66 -3.27 11.19 10.99
N LEU A 67 -2.55 11.21 9.86
CA LEU A 67 -1.20 10.68 9.76
C LEU A 67 -0.21 11.62 10.47
N THR A 68 0.19 11.26 11.69
CA THR A 68 1.27 11.95 12.40
C THR A 68 2.63 11.36 12.02
N LYS A 69 3.72 12.12 12.26
CA LYS A 69 5.09 11.62 12.05
C LYS A 69 5.35 10.31 12.81
N GLU A 70 4.88 10.22 14.05
CA GLU A 70 5.04 9.01 14.87
C GLU A 70 4.33 7.80 14.25
N ILE A 71 3.12 7.99 13.73
CA ILE A 71 2.37 6.91 13.05
C ILE A 71 3.08 6.52 11.76
N PHE A 72 3.56 7.49 11.00
CA PHE A 72 4.32 7.25 9.77
C PHE A 72 5.59 6.45 10.05
N ASP A 73 6.42 6.90 11.00
CA ASP A 73 7.69 6.25 11.33
C ASP A 73 7.47 4.80 11.80
N LYS A 74 6.48 4.57 12.68
CA LYS A 74 6.10 3.22 13.12
C LYS A 74 5.57 2.36 11.96
N GLY A 75 4.75 2.95 11.09
CA GLY A 75 4.23 2.28 9.91
C GLY A 75 5.32 1.86 8.94
N MET A 76 6.30 2.73 8.71
CA MET A 76 7.45 2.47 7.84
C MET A 76 8.40 1.44 8.43
N GLN A 77 8.57 1.40 9.75
CA GLN A 77 9.32 0.32 10.40
C GLN A 77 8.63 -1.04 10.14
N LYS A 78 7.32 -1.12 10.38
CA LYS A 78 6.53 -2.34 10.11
C LYS A 78 6.57 -2.74 8.62
N TYR A 79 6.56 -1.76 7.73
CA TYR A 79 6.69 -2.00 6.29
C TYR A 79 8.03 -2.64 5.94
N LYS A 80 9.15 -2.12 6.45
CA LYS A 80 10.48 -2.71 6.23
C LYS A 80 10.56 -4.15 6.73
N GLU A 81 10.08 -4.40 7.95
CA GLU A 81 10.05 -5.75 8.52
C GLU A 81 9.25 -6.74 7.67
N LYS A 82 8.14 -6.28 7.07
CA LYS A 82 7.31 -7.11 6.19
C LYS A 82 7.93 -7.32 4.82
N LEU A 83 8.53 -6.29 4.24
CA LEU A 83 9.22 -6.36 2.96
C LEU A 83 10.37 -7.37 3.01
N ASP A 84 11.20 -7.31 4.06
CA ASP A 84 12.29 -8.27 4.30
C ASP A 84 11.79 -9.72 4.34
N ILE A 85 10.60 -9.96 4.92
CA ILE A 85 10.00 -11.30 4.97
C ILE A 85 9.57 -11.74 3.58
N TRP A 86 8.89 -10.87 2.83
CA TRP A 86 8.42 -11.18 1.48
C TRP A 86 9.57 -11.47 0.51
N GLU A 87 10.61 -10.63 0.51
CA GLU A 87 11.80 -10.83 -0.33
C GLU A 87 12.52 -12.14 0.02
N LYS A 88 12.58 -12.51 1.32
CA LYS A 88 13.16 -13.80 1.73
C LYS A 88 12.34 -14.98 1.26
N VAL A 89 11.00 -14.90 1.31
CA VAL A 89 10.12 -15.98 0.83
C VAL A 89 10.31 -16.20 -0.66
N GLU A 90 10.33 -15.14 -1.47
CA GLU A 90 10.57 -15.23 -2.91
C GLU A 90 11.94 -15.82 -3.25
N ALA A 91 12.97 -15.55 -2.44
CA ALA A 91 14.30 -16.12 -2.63
C ALA A 91 14.40 -17.62 -2.29
N VAL A 92 13.46 -18.19 -1.52
CA VAL A 92 13.43 -19.63 -1.19
C VAL A 92 12.62 -20.43 -2.22
N ASP A 93 11.70 -19.78 -2.93
CA ASP A 93 10.86 -20.40 -3.97
C ASP A 93 11.54 -20.46 -5.36
N LEU A 94 12.81 -20.02 -5.48
CA LEU A 94 13.65 -20.03 -6.69
C LEU A 94 14.76 -21.08 -6.61
#